data_AF-A0A968PTQ6-F1
#
_entry.id   AF-A0A968PTQ6-F1
#
_cell.length_a   1.000
_cell.length_b   1.000
_cell.length_c   1.000
_cell.angle_alpha   90.00
_cell.angle_beta   90.00
_cell.angle_gamma   90.00
#
_symmetry.space_group_name_H-M   'P 1'
#
loop_
_entity.id
_entity.type
_entity.pdbx_description
1 polymer ?
#
loop_
_entity_poly.entity_id
_entity_poly.type
_entity_poly.pdbx_seq_one_letter_code
_entity_poly.pdbx_strand_id
1 'polypeptide(L)'
;MENAMYMHYNSNTEQRTLNVHQVQATLAEGLKTQQVRALIDILTGKQLSAYKLVKLAKSEQPELLYSQGKLTIRLSSKKKKGRYQLWDVVLLPTSYLVA
;
A
#
# COMPACT_ATOMS: atom_id res chain seq x y z
N MET A 1 -45.05 -3.80 -32.30
CA MET A 1 -43.74 -4.04 -32.94
C MET A 1 -42.68 -3.45 -32.04
N GLU A 2 -41.83 -4.33 -31.49
CA GLU A 2 -40.77 -4.06 -30.52
C GLU A 2 -39.49 -3.46 -31.13
N ASN A 3 -38.71 -2.80 -30.26
CA ASN A 3 -37.24 -2.65 -30.25
C ASN A 3 -36.59 -1.83 -31.39
N ALA A 4 -35.52 -1.05 -31.18
CA ALA A 4 -34.53 -1.07 -30.12
C ALA A 4 -33.98 0.36 -29.89
N MET A 5 -33.88 0.73 -28.62
CA MET A 5 -33.13 1.91 -28.17
C MET A 5 -31.65 1.53 -28.20
N TYR A 6 -30.93 1.97 -29.24
CA TYR A 6 -29.48 1.75 -29.37
C TYR A 6 -28.75 2.56 -28.29
N MET A 7 -28.50 1.92 -27.15
CA MET A 7 -27.48 2.38 -26.21
C MET A 7 -26.12 2.20 -26.89
N HIS A 8 -25.58 3.29 -27.44
CA HIS A 8 -24.19 3.35 -27.87
C HIS A 8 -23.29 3.14 -26.64
N TYR A 9 -22.97 1.89 -26.33
CA TYR A 9 -21.88 1.52 -25.45
C TYR A 9 -20.57 1.94 -26.11
N ASN A 10 -20.07 3.12 -25.76
CA ASN A 10 -18.76 3.56 -26.19
C ASN A 10 -17.71 2.84 -25.32
N SER A 11 -17.21 1.72 -25.83
CA SER A 11 -16.19 0.86 -25.20
C SER A 11 -14.91 1.60 -24.79
N ASN A 12 -14.65 2.78 -25.35
CA ASN A 12 -13.52 3.64 -24.97
C ASN A 12 -13.66 4.24 -23.55
N THR A 13 -14.87 4.31 -23.00
CA THR A 13 -15.11 4.90 -21.67
C THR A 13 -14.83 3.91 -20.55
N GLU A 14 -15.09 2.62 -20.78
CA GLU A 14 -14.84 1.55 -19.79
C GLU A 14 -13.40 1.05 -19.82
N GLN A 15 -12.73 1.12 -20.98
CA GLN A 15 -11.28 0.86 -21.06
C GLN A 15 -10.41 1.93 -20.40
N ARG A 16 -10.93 3.14 -20.14
CA ARG A 16 -10.21 4.20 -19.39
C ARG A 16 -10.13 3.95 -17.88
N THR A 17 -10.90 3.00 -17.34
CA THR A 17 -11.07 2.84 -15.88
C THR A 17 -10.24 1.70 -15.27
N LEU A 18 -9.32 1.11 -16.04
CA LEU A 18 -8.26 0.25 -15.50
C LEU A 18 -6.94 0.99 -15.64
N ASN A 19 -6.74 1.96 -14.75
CA ASN A 19 -5.47 2.63 -14.59
C ASN A 19 -4.51 1.67 -13.85
N VAL A 20 -4.00 0.65 -14.54
CA VAL A 20 -3.10 -0.41 -14.01
C VAL A 20 -1.70 0.13 -13.70
N HIS A 21 -1.56 1.43 -13.43
CA HIS A 21 -0.25 2.09 -13.32
C HIS A 21 0.38 1.97 -11.93
N GLN A 22 -0.34 1.46 -10.93
CA GLN A 22 0.23 1.17 -9.60
C GLN A 22 -0.36 -0.10 -9.02
N VAL A 23 0.40 -1.19 -9.03
CA VAL A 23 0.07 -2.37 -8.25
C VAL A 23 0.51 -2.11 -6.82
N GLN A 24 -0.44 -1.93 -5.92
CA GLN A 24 -0.15 -1.93 -4.49
C GLN A 24 -0.22 -3.38 -3.99
N ALA A 25 0.88 -3.87 -3.42
CA ALA A 25 0.92 -5.20 -2.84
C ALA A 25 0.94 -5.09 -1.31
N THR A 26 -0.04 -5.68 -0.65
CA THR A 26 0.04 -5.86 0.80
C THR A 26 1.12 -6.89 1.10
N LEU A 27 2.22 -6.44 1.72
CA LEU A 27 3.31 -7.32 2.09
C LEU A 27 2.99 -8.09 3.37
N ALA A 28 2.43 -7.40 4.35
CA ALA A 28 2.08 -8.00 5.64
C ALA A 28 1.02 -7.17 6.37
N GLU A 29 0.17 -7.85 7.14
CA GLU A 29 -0.88 -7.24 7.94
C GLU A 29 -0.77 -7.68 9.41
N GLY A 30 -1.18 -6.80 10.32
CA GLY A 30 -1.26 -7.14 11.74
C GLY A 30 0.10 -7.39 12.40
N LEU A 31 1.17 -6.78 11.90
CA LEU A 31 2.51 -6.91 12.45
C LEU A 31 2.64 -6.13 13.77
N LYS A 32 3.44 -6.65 14.71
CA LYS A 32 3.86 -5.89 15.90
C LYS A 32 4.92 -4.87 15.52
N THR A 33 5.06 -3.80 16.33
CA THR A 33 6.05 -2.74 16.10
C THR A 33 7.48 -3.26 15.89
N GLN A 34 7.92 -4.28 16.64
CA GLN A 34 9.27 -4.86 16.47
C GLN A 34 9.44 -5.54 15.10
N GLN A 35 8.41 -6.24 14.61
CA GLN A 35 8.44 -6.92 13.32
C GLN A 35 8.51 -5.91 12.17
N VAL A 36 7.73 -4.83 12.27
CA VAL A 36 7.79 -3.74 11.29
C VAL A 36 9.16 -3.07 11.29
N ARG A 37 9.76 -2.82 12.46
CA ARG A 37 11.11 -2.24 12.55
C ARG A 37 12.15 -3.11 11.86
N ALA A 38 12.13 -4.42 12.10
CA ALA A 38 13.03 -5.36 11.45
C ALA A 38 12.84 -5.35 9.92
N LEU A 39 11.59 -5.31 9.45
CA LEU A 39 11.27 -5.28 8.03
C LEU A 39 11.75 -3.99 7.35
N ILE A 40 11.58 -2.83 8.00
CA ILE A 40 12.12 -1.56 7.49
C ILE A 40 13.64 -1.61 7.40
N ASP A 41 14.30 -2.15 8.42
CA ASP A 41 15.77 -2.26 8.45
C ASP A 41 16.27 -3.13 7.28
N ILE A 42 15.63 -4.29 7.07
CA ILE A 42 15.95 -5.20 5.95
C ILE A 42 15.75 -4.53 4.59
N LEU A 43 14.63 -3.84 4.38
CA LEU A 43 14.29 -3.29 3.06
C LEU A 43 14.97 -1.95 2.76
N THR A 44 15.26 -1.14 3.78
CA THR A 44 15.68 0.26 3.61
C THR A 44 17.03 0.58 4.26
N GLY A 45 17.58 -0.31 5.09
CA GLY A 45 18.75 -0.05 5.93
C GLY A 45 18.52 0.99 7.04
N LYS A 46 17.26 1.42 7.25
CA LYS A 46 16.92 2.45 8.24
C LYS A 46 16.42 1.84 9.53
N GLN A 47 17.03 2.27 10.63
CA GLN A 47 16.55 1.95 11.97
C GLN A 47 15.59 3.02 12.49
N LEU A 48 14.30 2.71 12.51
CA LEU A 48 13.29 3.58 13.10
C LEU A 48 13.00 3.19 14.55
N SER A 49 12.88 4.17 15.43
CA SER A 49 12.32 3.96 16.77
C SER A 49 10.80 3.80 16.69
N ALA A 50 10.18 3.22 17.73
CA ALA A 50 8.72 3.08 17.80
C ALA A 50 8.01 4.43 17.66
N TYR A 51 8.54 5.48 18.28
CA TYR A 51 8.02 6.85 18.17
C TYR A 51 8.10 7.39 16.73
N LYS A 52 9.25 7.21 16.05
CA LYS A 52 9.42 7.64 14.65
C LYS A 52 8.45 6.92 13.72
N LEU A 53 8.18 5.65 13.98
CA LEU A 53 7.19 4.85 13.26
C LEU A 53 5.77 5.41 13.39
N VAL A 54 5.36 5.76 14.62
CA VAL A 54 4.06 6.41 14.86
C VAL A 54 3.99 7.78 14.19
N LYS A 55 5.07 8.57 14.23
CA LYS A 55 5.11 9.87 13.56
C LYS A 55 5.00 9.72 12.04
N LEU A 56 5.72 8.75 11.46
CA LEU A 56 5.68 8.45 10.02
C LEU A 56 4.26 8.07 9.58
N ALA A 57 3.61 7.13 10.28
CA ALA A 57 2.28 6.65 9.91
C ALA A 57 1.16 7.70 10.07
N LYS A 58 1.42 8.79 10.79
CA LYS A 58 0.50 9.93 10.95
C LYS A 58 0.85 11.13 10.07
N SER A 59 1.98 11.07 9.35
CA SER A 59 2.39 12.16 8.47
C SER A 59 1.62 12.13 7.16
N GLU A 60 1.60 13.26 6.46
CA GLU A 60 1.01 13.36 5.11
C GLU A 60 1.75 12.48 4.08
N GLN A 61 2.99 12.08 4.38
CA GLN A 61 3.82 11.22 3.53
C GLN A 61 4.34 10.00 4.33
N PRO A 62 3.49 8.97 4.58
CA PRO A 62 3.85 7.79 5.36
C PRO A 62 4.73 6.78 4.60
N GLU A 63 5.46 7.26 3.59
CA GLU A 63 6.21 6.45 2.63
C GLU A 63 7.71 6.44 2.96
N LEU A 64 8.31 5.25 2.91
CA LEU A 64 9.76 5.08 2.96
C LEU A 64 10.22 4.60 1.59
N LEU A 65 11.13 5.34 0.97
CA LEU A 65 11.78 4.92 -0.26
C LEU A 65 12.74 3.76 0.02
N TYR A 66 12.73 2.79 -0.89
CA TYR A 66 13.70 1.70 -0.96
C TYR A 66 14.09 1.44 -2.43
N SER A 67 15.07 0.56 -2.67
CA SER A 67 15.67 0.37 -3.99
C SER A 67 14.69 -0.04 -5.09
N GLN A 68 13.59 -0.70 -4.75
CA GLN A 68 12.61 -1.21 -5.74
C GLN A 68 11.24 -0.52 -5.64
N GLY A 69 11.11 0.55 -4.84
CA GLY A 69 9.80 1.16 -4.63
C GLY A 69 9.67 2.05 -3.42
N LYS A 70 8.44 2.11 -2.94
CA LYS A 70 8.05 2.75 -1.69
C LYS A 70 7.39 1.75 -0.77
N LEU A 71 7.62 1.93 0.52
CA LEU A 71 7.01 1.19 1.61
C LEU A 71 6.06 2.14 2.35
N THR A 72 4.77 1.84 2.35
CA THR A 72 3.79 2.58 3.13
C THR A 72 3.49 1.82 4.41
N ILE A 73 3.61 2.50 5.55
CA ILE A 73 3.36 1.91 6.86
C ILE A 73 2.17 2.61 7.50
N ARG A 74 1.15 1.83 7.85
CA ARG A 74 -0.07 2.34 8.47
C ARG A 74 -0.45 1.52 9.69
N LEU A 75 -1.22 2.13 10.58
CA LEU A 75 -1.86 1.41 11.66
C LEU A 75 -2.88 0.44 11.07
N SER A 76 -2.88 -0.80 11.55
CA SER A 76 -3.81 -1.83 11.09
C SER A 76 -5.22 -1.51 11.53
N SER A 77 -6.20 -1.82 10.67
CA SER A 77 -7.63 -1.81 11.02
C SER A 77 -8.00 -2.98 11.93
N LYS A 78 -7.15 -4.02 12.00
CA LYS A 78 -7.34 -5.14 12.91
C LYS A 78 -7.30 -4.64 14.36
N LYS A 79 -8.38 -4.91 15.12
CA LYS A 79 -8.52 -4.48 16.52
C LYS A 79 -7.25 -4.83 17.31
N LYS A 80 -6.76 -3.87 18.10
CA LYS A 80 -5.56 -4.02 18.95
C LYS A 80 -5.58 -5.39 19.66
N LYS A 81 -4.52 -6.19 19.51
CA LYS A 81 -4.34 -7.40 20.32
C LYS A 81 -3.72 -7.00 21.65
N GLY A 82 -4.57 -6.59 22.61
CA GLY A 82 -4.13 -6.09 23.91
C GLY A 82 -3.57 -4.65 23.86
N ARG A 83 -2.43 -4.40 24.52
CA ARG A 83 -1.80 -3.06 24.59
C ARG A 83 -0.95 -2.70 23.36
N TYR A 84 -0.78 -3.62 22.42
CA TYR A 84 0.12 -3.43 21.29
C TYR A 84 -0.60 -2.81 20.09
N GLN A 85 0.08 -1.88 19.43
CA GLN A 85 -0.32 -1.40 18.10
C GLN A 85 0.04 -2.45 17.06
N LEU A 86 -0.90 -2.68 16.16
CA LEU A 86 -0.71 -3.51 14.99
C LEU A 86 -0.56 -2.64 13.75
N TRP A 87 0.20 -3.13 12.79
CA TRP A 87 0.64 -2.37 11.64
C TRP A 87 0.43 -3.17 10.36
N ASP A 88 0.05 -2.47 9.30
CA ASP A 88 0.02 -3.03 7.95
C ASP A 88 1.11 -2.35 7.12
N VAL A 89 1.74 -3.14 6.27
CA VAL A 89 2.85 -2.73 5.42
C VAL A 89 2.47 -3.00 3.98
N VAL A 90 2.46 -1.95 3.17
CA VAL A 90 2.12 -2.00 1.75
C VAL A 90 3.34 -1.61 0.93
N LEU A 91 3.63 -2.40 -0.09
CA LEU A 91 4.67 -2.12 -1.07
C LEU A 91 4.04 -1.48 -2.31
N LEU A 92 4.67 -0.40 -2.77
CA LEU A 92 4.42 0.22 -4.05
C LEU A 92 5.71 0.08 -4.87
N PRO A 93 5.83 -0.94 -5.74
CA PRO A 93 6.99 -1.10 -6.61
C PRO A 93 7.09 0.05 -7.61
N THR A 94 8.31 0.48 -7.95
CA THR A 94 8.53 1.65 -8.83
C THR A 94 8.06 1.39 -10.27
N SER A 95 8.06 0.14 -10.72
CA SER A 95 7.43 -0.34 -11.96
C SER A 95 7.78 -1.81 -12.16
N TYR A 96 6.87 -2.58 -12.76
CA TYR A 96 7.27 -3.83 -13.39
C TYR A 96 8.10 -3.45 -14.61
N LEU A 97 9.39 -3.78 -14.63
CA LEU A 97 10.00 -4.13 -15.90
C LEU A 97 9.26 -5.40 -16.32
N VAL A 98 8.29 -5.24 -17.23
CA VAL A 98 7.80 -6.35 -18.03
C VAL A 98 9.03 -6.85 -18.79
N ALA A 99 9.59 -7.96 -18.32
CA ALA A 99 10.64 -8.68 -19.01
C ALA A 99 10.06 -9.34 -20.27
#